data_AF-A0A165Q7S9-F1
#
_entry.id   AF-A0A165Q7S9-F1
#
_cell.length_a   1.000
_cell.length_b   1.000
_cell.length_c   1.000
_cell.angle_alpha   90.00
_cell.angle_beta   90.00
_cell.angle_gamma   90.00
#
_symmetry.space_group_name_H-M   'P 1'
#
loop_
_entity.id
_entity.type
_entity.pdbx_description
1 polymer ?
#
loop_
_entity_poly.entity_id
_entity_poly.type
_entity_poly.pdbx_seq_one_letter_code
_entity_poly.pdbx_strand_id
1 'polypeptide(L)'
;MSSPDALPANDGGTKIAMSRALGAAFLSHQVQELERAVASSPRRGTPRGRGRGAGPDTGRGGGRRNNHRKQGSEDTSGDDQATLPPNVSVIVLDASVLVHAPAQVKRWCKDDGAPDLVVPLEVLNTLDLLKKGTSLLAQRARGASRLLESFVGSNTRLRVQRDDAFLLWDDVLLTADDADALPPPEWLRRTLCCACWETTHNSARGSVLVAVVDSSPTTDVESAGRFDVRADGTLVKSWVPRVGLRILPVKGSSAPPTGRVAAGNMVPEKPLTPEPISAPVTVPRVRGKLFDPNASDSDAAHPTSPRRVIAPSSPMAILANSKRGGKRPGSGGHGGPPRKPMNVVAVKEPVRVVRLLARGEKLDP
;
A
#
# COMPACT_ATOMS: atom_id res chain seq x y z
N MET A 1 -25.65 35.50 -47.68
CA MET A 1 -25.90 34.52 -46.60
C MET A 1 -24.55 34.15 -46.05
N SER A 2 -23.96 35.02 -45.22
CA SER A 2 -24.08 35.08 -43.75
C SER A 2 -23.29 33.95 -43.09
N SER A 3 -22.24 34.37 -42.37
CA SER A 3 -21.19 33.59 -41.67
C SER A 3 -21.70 32.50 -40.72
N PRO A 4 -20.80 31.64 -40.19
CA PRO A 4 -20.18 32.04 -38.93
C PRO A 4 -18.66 31.81 -38.85
N ASP A 5 -17.99 32.84 -38.33
CA ASP A 5 -16.63 32.84 -37.82
C ASP A 5 -16.50 31.93 -36.59
N ALA A 6 -15.56 30.99 -36.64
CA ALA A 6 -15.14 30.20 -35.49
C ALA A 6 -13.94 30.88 -34.80
N LEU A 7 -14.18 31.40 -33.60
CA LEU A 7 -13.16 32.04 -32.77
C LEU A 7 -12.15 31.00 -32.21
N PRO A 8 -10.84 31.31 -32.16
CA PRO A 8 -9.82 30.41 -31.65
C PRO A 8 -9.90 30.27 -30.11
N ALA A 9 -9.96 29.03 -29.65
CA ALA A 9 -9.98 28.66 -28.25
C ALA A 9 -8.70 29.13 -27.53
N ASN A 10 -8.90 29.88 -26.43
CA ASN A 10 -7.86 30.44 -25.59
C ASN A 10 -7.27 29.36 -24.66
N ASP A 11 -6.41 28.53 -25.23
CA ASP A 11 -5.79 27.33 -24.61
C ASP A 11 -4.75 27.64 -23.52
N GLY A 12 -4.46 28.93 -23.29
CA GLY A 12 -3.53 29.41 -22.27
C GLY A 12 -4.12 29.48 -20.86
N GLY A 13 -5.42 29.72 -20.74
CA GLY A 13 -6.09 29.88 -19.44
C GLY A 13 -6.20 28.57 -18.67
N THR A 14 -6.49 27.47 -19.36
CA THR A 14 -6.62 26.11 -18.80
C THR A 14 -5.30 25.60 -18.24
N LYS A 15 -4.17 25.86 -18.90
CA LYS A 15 -2.84 25.44 -18.42
C LYS A 15 -2.41 26.17 -17.15
N ILE A 16 -2.72 27.47 -17.05
CA ILE A 16 -2.43 28.27 -15.85
C ILE A 16 -3.37 27.87 -14.70
N ALA A 17 -4.64 27.57 -14.98
CA ALA A 17 -5.58 27.08 -13.97
C ALA A 17 -5.14 25.72 -13.42
N MET A 18 -4.70 24.81 -14.30
CA MET A 18 -4.26 23.46 -13.92
C MET A 18 -2.94 23.49 -13.14
N SER A 19 -1.96 24.32 -13.53
CA SER A 19 -0.70 24.45 -12.78
C SER A 19 -0.90 25.06 -11.39
N ARG A 20 -1.84 26.01 -11.26
CA ARG A 20 -2.24 26.56 -9.94
C ARG A 20 -2.96 25.52 -9.08
N ALA A 21 -3.86 24.72 -9.66
CA ALA A 21 -4.55 23.66 -8.94
C ALA A 21 -3.58 22.59 -8.41
N LEU A 22 -2.62 22.15 -9.24
CA LEU A 22 -1.58 21.20 -8.83
C LEU A 22 -0.67 21.77 -7.74
N GLY A 23 -0.26 23.04 -7.85
CA GLY A 23 0.53 23.71 -6.81
C GLY A 23 -0.21 23.81 -5.47
N ALA A 24 -1.51 24.14 -5.49
CA ALA A 24 -2.34 24.22 -4.29
C ALA A 24 -2.53 22.84 -3.62
N ALA A 25 -2.77 21.80 -4.42
CA ALA A 25 -2.91 20.43 -3.91
C ALA A 25 -1.62 19.92 -3.25
N PHE A 26 -0.45 20.20 -3.86
CA PHE A 26 0.86 19.83 -3.30
C PHE A 26 1.11 20.52 -1.95
N LEU A 27 0.83 21.83 -1.86
CA LEU A 27 0.96 22.58 -0.61
C LEU A 27 -0.02 22.08 0.46
N SER A 28 -1.25 21.75 0.09
CA SER A 28 -2.24 21.19 1.02
C SER A 28 -1.78 19.83 1.58
N HIS A 29 -1.15 18.99 0.77
CA HIS A 29 -0.59 17.72 1.22
C HIS A 29 0.57 17.93 2.20
N GLN A 30 1.49 18.86 1.90
CA GLN A 30 2.61 19.16 2.81
C GLN A 30 2.14 19.74 4.15
N VAL A 31 1.11 20.59 4.15
CA VAL A 31 0.50 21.10 5.38
C VAL A 31 -0.11 19.95 6.19
N GLN A 32 -0.82 19.04 5.53
CA GLN A 32 -1.43 17.89 6.20
C GLN A 32 -0.38 16.93 6.80
N GLU A 33 0.75 16.72 6.13
CA GLU A 33 1.87 15.94 6.67
C GLU A 33 2.51 16.62 7.89
N LEU A 34 2.69 17.94 7.84
CA LEU A 34 3.20 18.71 8.97
C LEU A 34 2.24 18.68 10.16
N GLU A 35 0.93 18.85 9.92
CA GLU A 35 -0.09 18.74 10.96
C GLU A 35 -0.11 17.35 11.58
N ARG A 36 0.04 16.30 10.78
CA ARG A 36 0.14 14.92 11.26
C ARG A 36 1.40 14.70 12.08
N ALA A 37 2.54 15.25 11.66
CA ALA A 37 3.80 15.17 12.39
C ALA A 37 3.71 15.90 13.74
N VAL A 38 3.11 17.10 13.78
CA VAL A 38 2.89 17.88 15.01
C VAL A 38 1.91 17.17 15.94
N ALA A 39 0.79 16.64 15.42
CA ALA A 39 -0.19 15.90 16.21
C ALA A 39 0.37 14.57 16.76
N SER A 40 1.28 13.93 16.01
CA SER A 40 1.94 12.69 16.43
C SER A 40 3.15 12.91 17.33
N SER A 41 3.59 14.15 17.54
CA SER A 41 4.68 14.47 18.47
C SER A 41 4.21 14.23 19.90
N PRO A 42 4.61 13.14 20.58
CA PRO A 42 4.22 12.92 21.95
C PRO A 42 4.82 14.06 22.77
N ARG A 43 3.98 14.75 23.55
CA ARG A 43 4.41 15.78 24.49
C ARG A 43 5.55 15.21 25.34
N ARG A 44 6.79 15.55 24.98
CA ARG A 44 8.00 15.21 25.74
C ARG A 44 7.90 15.92 27.08
N GLY A 45 7.44 15.18 28.08
CA GLY A 45 7.77 15.46 29.46
C GLY A 45 9.29 15.52 29.56
N THR A 46 9.80 16.65 30.05
CA THR A 46 11.18 16.83 30.42
C THR A 46 11.59 15.75 31.43
N PRO A 47 12.63 14.94 31.16
CA PRO A 47 13.15 14.02 32.17
C PRO A 47 13.86 14.85 33.24
N ARG A 48 13.11 15.20 34.30
CA ARG A 48 13.69 15.70 35.54
C ARG A 48 14.56 14.60 36.14
N GLY A 49 15.79 14.98 36.45
CA GLY A 49 16.84 14.06 36.86
C GLY A 49 16.57 13.32 38.17
N ARG A 50 17.11 12.10 38.21
CA ARG A 50 17.75 11.50 39.38
C ARG A 50 19.15 11.17 38.89
N GLY A 51 20.18 11.91 39.32
CA GLY A 51 20.79 11.70 40.63
C GLY A 51 21.71 10.48 40.51
N ARG A 52 22.92 10.68 39.95
CA ARG A 52 24.18 10.68 40.72
C ARG A 52 24.38 9.40 41.53
N GLY A 53 25.12 8.47 40.94
CA GLY A 53 25.81 7.38 41.61
C GLY A 53 27.10 7.11 40.84
N ALA A 54 28.12 7.92 41.12
CA ALA A 54 29.47 7.75 40.61
C ALA A 54 30.12 6.53 41.29
N GLY A 55 30.65 5.61 40.48
CA GLY A 55 31.54 4.54 40.93
C GLY A 55 32.67 4.38 39.90
N PRO A 56 33.93 4.57 40.29
CA PRO A 56 35.08 4.28 39.44
C PRO A 56 35.65 2.91 39.85
N ASP A 57 35.64 1.92 38.96
CA ASP A 57 36.58 0.77 39.02
C ASP A 57 36.41 -0.09 37.76
N THR A 58 37.37 -0.06 36.84
CA THR A 58 38.50 -1.01 36.66
C THR A 58 38.11 -2.39 36.10
N GLY A 59 38.88 -2.83 35.08
CA GLY A 59 38.81 -4.16 34.47
C GLY A 59 38.15 -4.13 33.09
N ARG A 60 38.88 -4.03 31.96
CA ARG A 60 39.90 -4.96 31.44
C ARG A 60 39.35 -6.40 31.38
N GLY A 61 38.89 -6.80 30.20
CA GLY A 61 38.44 -8.16 29.87
C GLY A 61 37.38 -8.09 28.78
N GLY A 62 37.73 -8.10 27.50
CA GLY A 62 38.13 -9.37 26.87
C GLY A 62 36.87 -10.18 26.57
N GLY A 63 36.11 -9.76 25.57
CA GLY A 63 34.85 -10.40 25.24
C GLY A 63 34.24 -9.85 23.96
N ARG A 64 35.01 -9.89 22.86
CA ARG A 64 34.46 -9.92 21.50
C ARG A 64 33.57 -11.17 21.40
N ARG A 65 32.38 -11.12 22.00
CA ARG A 65 31.33 -12.09 21.72
C ARG A 65 30.87 -11.74 20.32
N ASN A 66 31.44 -12.48 19.38
CA ASN A 66 30.89 -12.70 18.05
C ASN A 66 29.40 -12.99 18.20
N ASN A 67 28.58 -11.94 18.23
CA ASN A 67 27.24 -11.98 17.69
C ASN A 67 27.38 -12.04 16.17
N HIS A 68 28.07 -13.08 15.67
CA HIS A 68 27.49 -13.91 14.62
C HIS A 68 26.20 -14.46 15.20
N ARG A 69 25.22 -13.56 15.31
CA ARG A 69 23.82 -13.88 15.25
C ARG A 69 23.78 -14.68 13.95
N LYS A 70 23.79 -16.01 14.10
CA LYS A 70 23.08 -16.92 13.23
C LYS A 70 21.72 -16.24 13.05
N GLN A 71 21.64 -15.29 12.10
CA GLN A 71 20.49 -15.21 11.24
C GLN A 71 20.36 -16.64 10.82
N GLY A 72 19.40 -17.33 11.46
CA GLY A 72 19.04 -18.65 11.05
C GLY A 72 18.95 -18.52 9.53
N SER A 73 19.82 -19.26 8.86
CA SER A 73 19.35 -20.05 7.75
C SER A 73 18.03 -20.62 8.25
N GLU A 74 16.94 -19.89 8.00
CA GLU A 74 15.66 -20.52 7.84
C GLU A 74 15.99 -21.47 6.71
N ASP A 75 16.40 -22.68 7.10
CA ASP A 75 16.50 -23.83 6.23
C ASP A 75 15.08 -23.99 5.74
N THR A 76 14.78 -23.22 4.69
CA THR A 76 13.69 -23.35 3.74
C THR A 76 13.83 -24.76 3.26
N SER A 77 13.28 -25.67 4.07
CA SER A 77 13.21 -27.07 3.81
C SER A 77 12.55 -27.15 2.45
N GLY A 78 13.32 -27.63 1.48
CA GLY A 78 12.91 -27.69 0.09
C GLY A 78 11.57 -28.42 -0.04
N ASP A 79 10.84 -28.01 -1.07
CA ASP A 79 10.18 -28.90 -2.03
C ASP A 79 8.73 -28.62 -2.41
N ASP A 80 8.12 -27.58 -1.87
CA ASP A 80 6.83 -27.12 -2.40
C ASP A 80 6.93 -25.72 -3.05
N GLN A 81 8.02 -25.48 -3.77
CA GLN A 81 8.04 -24.34 -4.70
C GLN A 81 7.17 -24.74 -5.89
N ALA A 82 6.03 -24.09 -6.07
CA ALA A 82 5.27 -24.18 -7.30
C ALA A 82 6.20 -23.80 -8.45
N THR A 83 6.70 -24.80 -9.16
CA THR A 83 7.57 -24.59 -10.32
C THR A 83 6.76 -23.80 -11.32
N LEU A 84 7.20 -22.59 -11.63
CA LEU A 84 6.52 -21.78 -12.61
C LEU A 84 6.53 -22.51 -13.96
N PRO A 85 5.41 -22.55 -14.67
CA PRO A 85 5.41 -23.05 -16.04
C PRO A 85 6.48 -22.32 -16.87
N PRO A 86 7.08 -22.99 -17.87
CA PRO A 86 7.97 -22.31 -18.80
C PRO A 86 7.21 -21.21 -19.54
N ASN A 87 7.91 -20.14 -19.93
CA ASN A 87 7.38 -19.03 -20.71
C ASN A 87 6.28 -18.21 -20.00
N VAL A 88 6.34 -18.10 -18.67
CA VAL A 88 5.51 -17.12 -17.93
C VAL A 88 6.25 -15.80 -17.91
N SER A 89 5.63 -14.75 -18.44
CA SER A 89 6.22 -13.40 -18.50
C SER A 89 5.62 -12.49 -17.43
N VAL A 90 4.35 -12.68 -17.08
CA VAL A 90 3.62 -11.85 -16.14
C VAL A 90 2.79 -12.72 -15.19
N ILE A 91 2.81 -12.38 -13.90
CA ILE A 91 1.89 -12.91 -12.89
C ILE A 91 1.05 -11.75 -12.35
N VAL A 92 -0.26 -11.86 -12.50
CA VAL A 92 -1.23 -10.94 -11.88
C VAL A 92 -1.60 -11.49 -10.51
N LEU A 93 -1.40 -10.68 -9.47
CA LEU A 93 -1.58 -11.09 -8.09
C LEU A 93 -3.01 -10.83 -7.61
N ASP A 94 -3.66 -11.83 -7.04
CA ASP A 94 -4.87 -11.66 -6.24
C ASP A 94 -4.56 -11.21 -4.80
N ALA A 95 -5.55 -10.62 -4.12
CA ALA A 95 -5.46 -10.27 -2.71
C ALA A 95 -5.15 -11.48 -1.82
N SER A 96 -5.69 -12.66 -2.15
CA SER A 96 -5.43 -13.89 -1.39
C SER A 96 -3.95 -14.23 -1.30
N VAL A 97 -3.20 -14.06 -2.39
CA VAL A 97 -1.76 -14.37 -2.45
C VAL A 97 -0.96 -13.42 -1.56
N LEU A 98 -1.30 -12.13 -1.58
CA LEU A 98 -0.62 -11.14 -0.76
C LEU A 98 -0.88 -11.35 0.74
N VAL A 99 -2.11 -11.73 1.09
CA VAL A 99 -2.54 -11.94 2.48
C VAL A 99 -2.03 -13.27 3.04
N HIS A 100 -2.17 -14.35 2.28
CA HIS A 100 -1.95 -15.71 2.76
C HIS A 100 -0.61 -16.30 2.30
N ALA A 101 0.04 -15.79 1.25
CA ALA A 101 1.31 -16.29 0.75
C ALA A 101 2.37 -15.19 0.52
N PRO A 102 2.60 -14.24 1.45
CA PRO A 102 3.54 -13.15 1.25
C PRO A 102 5.00 -13.62 1.06
N ALA A 103 5.36 -14.78 1.61
CA ALA A 103 6.68 -15.36 1.39
C ALA A 103 6.91 -15.75 -0.07
N GLN A 104 5.87 -16.24 -0.77
CA GLN A 104 5.96 -16.55 -2.19
C GLN A 104 6.24 -15.30 -3.02
N VAL A 105 5.52 -14.20 -2.74
CA VAL A 105 5.72 -12.92 -3.42
C VAL A 105 7.14 -12.40 -3.20
N LYS A 106 7.67 -12.47 -1.97
CA LYS A 106 9.06 -12.10 -1.68
C LYS A 106 10.08 -12.92 -2.47
N ARG A 107 9.84 -14.22 -2.67
CA ARG A 107 10.72 -15.09 -3.47
C ARG A 107 10.71 -14.67 -4.93
N TRP A 108 9.51 -14.51 -5.52
CA TRP A 108 9.39 -14.05 -6.90
C TRP A 108 10.04 -12.69 -7.13
N CYS A 109 10.03 -11.78 -6.14
CA CYS A 109 10.72 -10.50 -6.22
C CYS A 109 12.26 -10.61 -6.17
N LYS A 110 12.83 -11.70 -5.63
CA LYS A 110 14.28 -11.89 -5.49
C LYS A 110 14.93 -12.60 -6.68
N ASP A 111 14.19 -13.49 -7.33
CA ASP A 111 14.75 -14.36 -8.37
C ASP A 111 14.93 -13.58 -9.69
N ASP A 112 16.14 -13.22 -10.10
CA ASP A 112 16.39 -12.34 -11.26
C ASP A 112 15.77 -12.81 -12.61
N GLY A 113 15.42 -14.09 -12.73
CA GLY A 113 14.75 -14.66 -13.91
C GLY A 113 13.23 -14.86 -13.78
N ALA A 114 12.61 -14.45 -12.67
CA ALA A 114 11.18 -14.65 -12.48
C ALA A 114 10.32 -13.63 -13.28
N PRO A 115 9.04 -13.92 -13.52
CA PRO A 115 8.12 -13.06 -14.29
C PRO A 115 7.83 -11.71 -13.61
N ASP A 116 7.39 -10.73 -14.39
CA ASP A 116 6.91 -9.44 -13.86
C ASP A 116 5.66 -9.68 -12.99
N LEU A 117 5.60 -9.03 -11.83
CA LEU A 117 4.46 -9.11 -10.90
C LEU A 117 3.60 -7.87 -11.03
N VAL A 118 2.31 -8.06 -11.31
CA VAL A 118 1.33 -6.97 -11.44
C VAL A 118 0.31 -7.06 -10.32
N VAL A 119 0.19 -5.98 -9.55
CA VAL A 119 -0.85 -5.83 -8.52
C VAL A 119 -2.00 -4.99 -9.09
N PRO A 120 -3.20 -5.56 -9.31
CA PRO A 120 -4.38 -4.80 -9.72
C PRO A 120 -4.71 -3.67 -8.72
N LEU A 121 -5.23 -2.53 -9.22
CA LEU A 121 -5.63 -1.41 -8.36
C LEU A 121 -6.74 -1.82 -7.38
N GLU A 122 -7.66 -2.69 -7.79
CA GLU A 122 -8.73 -3.19 -6.93
C GLU A 122 -8.21 -4.08 -5.77
N VAL A 123 -7.07 -4.73 -5.95
CA VAL A 123 -6.42 -5.51 -4.88
C VAL A 123 -5.89 -4.56 -3.80
N LEU A 124 -5.36 -3.40 -4.17
CA LEU A 124 -4.97 -2.36 -3.20
C LEU A 124 -6.18 -1.82 -2.42
N ASN A 125 -7.28 -1.52 -3.12
CA ASN A 125 -8.53 -1.12 -2.47
C ASN A 125 -9.04 -2.19 -1.50
N THR A 126 -8.93 -3.46 -1.89
CA THR A 126 -9.32 -4.60 -1.04
C THR A 126 -8.46 -4.68 0.22
N LEU A 127 -7.12 -4.56 0.11
CA LEU A 127 -6.24 -4.50 1.29
C LEU A 127 -6.59 -3.34 2.24
N ASP A 128 -7.00 -2.20 1.68
CA ASP A 128 -7.42 -1.01 2.42
C ASP A 128 -8.74 -1.16 3.18
N LEU A 129 -9.64 -2.00 2.67
CA LEU A 129 -10.85 -2.40 3.37
C LEU A 129 -10.51 -3.42 4.47
N LEU A 130 -9.66 -4.40 4.16
CA LEU A 130 -9.28 -5.49 5.06
C LEU A 130 -8.43 -5.01 6.24
N LYS A 131 -7.60 -3.97 6.08
CA LYS A 131 -6.75 -3.45 7.17
C LYS A 131 -7.52 -2.77 8.32
N LYS A 132 -8.85 -2.67 8.22
CA LYS A 132 -9.72 -2.10 9.27
C LYS A 132 -10.03 -3.20 10.32
N GLY A 133 -9.93 -2.86 11.61
CA GLY A 133 -10.22 -3.79 12.72
C GLY A 133 -8.98 -4.54 13.24
N THR A 134 -9.18 -5.48 14.17
CA THR A 134 -8.10 -6.17 14.89
C THR A 134 -7.95 -7.65 14.52
N SER A 135 -8.76 -8.14 13.57
CA SER A 135 -8.74 -9.54 13.13
C SER A 135 -7.38 -9.97 12.59
N LEU A 136 -7.12 -11.29 12.61
CA LEU A 136 -5.90 -11.86 12.03
C LEU A 136 -5.77 -11.51 10.54
N LEU A 137 -6.90 -11.50 9.82
CA LEU A 137 -6.95 -11.06 8.42
C LEU A 137 -6.53 -9.60 8.28
N ALA A 138 -7.01 -8.71 9.14
CA ALA A 138 -6.60 -7.30 9.13
C ALA A 138 -5.11 -7.11 9.45
N GLN A 139 -4.55 -7.91 10.36
CA GLN A 139 -3.11 -7.90 10.64
C GLN A 139 -2.29 -8.38 9.42
N ARG A 140 -2.73 -9.46 8.75
CA ARG A 140 -2.10 -9.95 7.51
C ARG A 140 -2.19 -8.94 6.38
N ALA A 141 -3.34 -8.30 6.18
CA ALA A 141 -3.55 -7.25 5.19
C ALA A 141 -2.60 -6.05 5.43
N ARG A 142 -2.41 -5.60 6.68
CA ARG A 142 -1.38 -4.58 7.02
C ARG A 142 0.03 -5.05 6.67
N GLY A 143 0.34 -6.32 6.93
CA GLY A 143 1.62 -6.93 6.57
C GLY A 143 1.83 -6.92 5.05
N ALA A 144 0.80 -7.24 4.28
CA ALA A 144 0.81 -7.19 2.82
C ALA A 144 1.01 -5.76 2.29
N SER A 145 0.30 -4.76 2.81
CA SER A 145 0.50 -3.35 2.42
C SER A 145 1.94 -2.89 2.68
N ARG A 146 2.50 -3.16 3.85
CA ARG A 146 3.91 -2.83 4.17
C ARG A 146 4.90 -3.55 3.27
N LEU A 147 4.60 -4.80 2.90
CA LEU A 147 5.41 -5.57 1.95
C LEU A 147 5.43 -4.87 0.58
N LEU A 148 4.26 -4.46 0.07
CA LEU A 148 4.17 -3.74 -1.19
C LEU A 148 4.92 -2.41 -1.14
N GLU A 149 4.72 -1.60 -0.09
CA GLU A 149 5.45 -0.35 0.14
C GLU A 149 6.97 -0.55 0.10
N SER A 150 7.47 -1.65 0.66
CA SER A 150 8.91 -1.95 0.66
C SER A 150 9.48 -2.30 -0.73
N PHE A 151 8.64 -2.71 -1.67
CA PHE A 151 9.06 -3.05 -3.03
C PHE A 151 8.83 -1.89 -4.02
N VAL A 152 7.84 -1.04 -3.79
CA VAL A 152 7.56 0.11 -4.66
C VAL A 152 8.79 1.01 -4.74
N GLY A 153 9.28 1.24 -5.96
CA GLY A 153 10.46 2.05 -6.25
C GLY A 153 11.81 1.34 -6.08
N SER A 154 11.86 0.21 -5.38
CA SER A 154 13.09 -0.57 -5.19
C SER A 154 13.18 -1.77 -6.12
N ASN A 155 12.05 -2.39 -6.45
CA ASN A 155 11.98 -3.57 -7.30
C ASN A 155 11.31 -3.22 -8.63
N THR A 156 12.01 -3.40 -9.74
CA THR A 156 11.50 -3.08 -11.08
C THR A 156 10.48 -4.09 -11.60
N ARG A 157 10.39 -5.26 -10.98
CA ARG A 157 9.53 -6.37 -11.42
C ARG A 157 8.17 -6.37 -10.76
N LEU A 158 8.06 -5.85 -9.53
CA LEU A 158 6.78 -5.64 -8.88
C LEU A 158 6.24 -4.25 -9.23
N ARG A 159 5.14 -4.21 -9.97
CA ARG A 159 4.44 -2.98 -10.34
C ARG A 159 2.97 -3.03 -10.00
N VAL A 160 2.40 -1.85 -9.78
CA VAL A 160 0.95 -1.67 -9.68
C VAL A 160 0.39 -1.48 -11.09
N GLN A 161 -0.82 -1.99 -11.32
CA GLN A 161 -1.58 -1.72 -12.54
C GLN A 161 -1.66 -0.20 -12.79
N ARG A 162 -1.46 0.22 -14.05
CA ARG A 162 -1.60 1.63 -14.45
C ARG A 162 -3.08 1.98 -14.60
N ASP A 163 -3.44 3.25 -14.39
CA ASP A 163 -4.84 3.71 -14.49
C ASP A 163 -5.44 3.54 -15.89
N ASP A 164 -4.60 3.49 -16.94
CA ASP A 164 -4.97 3.25 -18.33
C ASP A 164 -4.87 1.77 -18.74
N ALA A 165 -4.34 0.91 -17.87
CA ALA A 165 -4.07 -0.50 -18.14
C ALA A 165 -5.26 -1.38 -17.72
N PHE A 166 -6.43 -1.11 -18.27
CA PHE A 166 -7.65 -1.89 -18.01
C PHE A 166 -8.42 -2.16 -19.31
N LEU A 167 -9.18 -3.25 -19.31
CA LEU A 167 -10.20 -3.55 -20.32
C LEU A 167 -11.59 -3.30 -19.73
N LEU A 168 -12.55 -2.90 -20.56
CA LEU A 168 -13.96 -2.87 -20.16
C LEU A 168 -14.46 -4.31 -20.02
N TRP A 169 -15.37 -4.54 -19.07
CA TRP A 169 -15.89 -5.89 -18.83
C TRP A 169 -16.58 -6.47 -20.07
N ASP A 170 -17.25 -5.63 -20.85
CA ASP A 170 -17.97 -6.06 -22.05
C ASP A 170 -17.04 -6.51 -23.19
N ASP A 171 -15.74 -6.17 -23.12
CA ASP A 171 -14.72 -6.62 -24.07
C ASP A 171 -14.06 -7.93 -23.64
N VAL A 172 -14.36 -8.43 -22.43
CA VAL A 172 -13.83 -9.70 -21.91
C VAL A 172 -14.58 -10.84 -22.57
N LEU A 173 -13.85 -11.67 -23.33
CA LEU A 173 -14.40 -12.86 -23.96
C LEU A 173 -14.71 -13.93 -22.90
N LEU A 174 -16.00 -14.15 -22.64
CA LEU A 174 -16.48 -15.26 -21.82
C LEU A 174 -16.55 -16.55 -22.64
N THR A 175 -16.24 -17.68 -22.02
CA THR A 175 -16.47 -19.00 -22.59
C THR A 175 -17.97 -19.26 -22.78
N ALA A 176 -18.35 -19.89 -23.89
CA ALA A 176 -19.76 -20.07 -24.30
C ALA A 176 -20.62 -20.82 -23.28
N ASP A 177 -20.00 -21.63 -22.41
CA ASP A 177 -20.68 -22.46 -21.43
C ASP A 177 -21.24 -21.68 -20.21
N ASP A 178 -20.98 -20.38 -20.11
CA ASP A 178 -21.29 -19.56 -18.92
C ASP A 178 -22.44 -18.56 -19.11
N ALA A 179 -23.25 -18.68 -20.16
CA ALA A 179 -24.35 -17.74 -20.45
C ALA A 179 -25.37 -17.60 -19.30
N ASP A 180 -25.55 -18.66 -18.50
CA ASP A 180 -26.51 -18.69 -17.37
C ASP A 180 -25.90 -18.31 -16.01
N ALA A 181 -24.60 -18.01 -15.95
CA ALA A 181 -23.94 -17.68 -14.70
C ALA A 181 -24.35 -16.28 -14.21
N LEU A 182 -24.58 -16.15 -12.90
CA LEU A 182 -24.77 -14.83 -12.29
C LEU A 182 -23.56 -13.94 -12.60
N PRO A 183 -23.77 -12.66 -12.95
CA PRO A 183 -22.68 -11.75 -13.24
C PRO A 183 -21.68 -11.68 -12.06
N PRO A 184 -20.36 -11.66 -12.32
CA PRO A 184 -19.39 -11.56 -11.25
C PRO A 184 -19.50 -10.20 -10.57
N PRO A 185 -19.20 -10.10 -9.26
CA PRO A 185 -19.22 -8.84 -8.55
C PRO A 185 -18.19 -7.86 -9.11
N GLU A 186 -18.46 -6.56 -8.99
CA GLU A 186 -17.65 -5.49 -9.62
C GLU A 186 -16.15 -5.58 -9.28
N TRP A 187 -15.82 -5.84 -8.01
CA TRP A 187 -14.43 -5.96 -7.57
C TRP A 187 -13.69 -7.09 -8.30
N LEU A 188 -14.38 -8.21 -8.55
CA LEU A 188 -13.80 -9.34 -9.26
C LEU A 188 -13.60 -9.01 -10.74
N ARG A 189 -14.58 -8.33 -11.37
CA ARG A 189 -14.46 -7.85 -12.75
C ARG A 189 -13.21 -7.02 -12.95
N ARG A 190 -12.93 -6.07 -12.06
CA ARG A 190 -11.74 -5.20 -12.16
C ARG A 190 -10.44 -5.98 -12.10
N THR A 191 -10.34 -6.95 -11.19
CA THR A 191 -9.17 -7.85 -11.09
C THR A 191 -8.98 -8.66 -12.37
N LEU A 192 -10.07 -9.22 -12.93
CA LEU A 192 -10.01 -10.01 -14.17
C LEU A 192 -9.70 -9.14 -15.39
N CYS A 193 -10.31 -7.95 -15.51
CA CYS A 193 -10.03 -6.98 -16.56
C CYS A 193 -8.55 -6.57 -16.59
N CYS A 194 -7.91 -6.42 -15.42
CA CYS A 194 -6.46 -6.21 -15.34
C CYS A 194 -5.68 -7.37 -15.98
N ALA A 195 -6.03 -8.61 -15.63
CA ALA A 195 -5.35 -9.78 -16.17
C ALA A 195 -5.60 -10.00 -17.68
N CYS A 196 -6.82 -9.73 -18.16
CA CYS A 196 -7.13 -9.75 -19.58
C CYS A 196 -6.32 -8.68 -20.33
N TRP A 197 -6.21 -7.45 -19.79
CA TRP A 197 -5.38 -6.39 -20.37
C TRP A 197 -3.91 -6.80 -20.48
N GLU A 198 -3.34 -7.38 -19.41
CA GLU A 198 -1.96 -7.86 -19.43
C GLU A 198 -1.77 -8.97 -20.46
N THR A 199 -2.77 -9.84 -20.67
CA THR A 199 -2.73 -10.91 -21.67
C THR A 199 -2.65 -10.36 -23.09
N THR A 200 -3.51 -9.38 -23.44
CA THR A 200 -3.50 -8.79 -24.78
C THR A 200 -2.24 -8.00 -25.06
N HIS A 201 -1.66 -7.33 -24.05
CA HIS A 201 -0.51 -6.45 -24.22
C HIS A 201 0.85 -7.17 -24.07
N ASN A 202 0.91 -8.33 -23.41
CA ASN A 202 2.16 -9.09 -23.21
C ASN A 202 2.20 -10.42 -23.98
N SER A 203 1.28 -10.64 -24.92
CA SER A 203 1.21 -11.88 -25.71
C SER A 203 2.55 -12.23 -26.41
N ALA A 204 3.34 -11.24 -26.80
CA ALA A 204 4.65 -11.46 -27.43
C ALA A 204 5.76 -11.86 -26.44
N ARG A 205 5.62 -11.55 -25.15
CA ARG A 205 6.64 -11.82 -24.11
C ARG A 205 6.48 -13.18 -23.46
N GLY A 206 5.28 -13.76 -23.50
CA GLY A 206 4.97 -15.03 -22.88
C GLY A 206 3.54 -15.10 -22.36
N SER A 207 3.26 -16.13 -21.57
CA SER A 207 1.97 -16.35 -20.95
C SER A 207 1.78 -15.49 -19.70
N VAL A 208 0.53 -15.07 -19.48
CA VAL A 208 0.08 -14.36 -18.28
C VAL A 208 -0.68 -15.34 -17.40
N LEU A 209 -0.33 -15.38 -16.11
CA LEU A 209 -1.02 -16.21 -15.12
C LEU A 209 -1.66 -15.34 -14.04
N VAL A 210 -2.78 -15.79 -13.49
CA VAL A 210 -3.40 -15.19 -12.29
C VAL A 210 -3.03 -16.03 -11.08
N ALA A 211 -2.25 -15.48 -10.17
CA ALA A 211 -1.87 -16.17 -8.95
C ALA A 211 -3.00 -16.09 -7.92
N VAL A 212 -3.43 -17.25 -7.44
CA VAL A 212 -4.53 -17.40 -6.46
C VAL A 212 -4.14 -18.45 -5.44
N VAL A 213 -4.54 -18.28 -4.18
CA VAL A 213 -4.26 -19.27 -3.13
C VAL A 213 -5.15 -20.50 -3.30
N ASP A 214 -4.54 -21.68 -3.18
CA ASP A 214 -5.20 -22.94 -3.55
C ASP A 214 -6.23 -23.42 -2.51
N SER A 215 -5.90 -23.18 -1.25
CA SER A 215 -6.73 -23.45 -0.07
C SER A 215 -6.55 -22.28 0.89
N SER A 216 -7.59 -21.46 1.06
CA SER A 216 -7.60 -20.51 2.16
C SER A 216 -7.58 -21.32 3.47
N PRO A 217 -6.78 -20.91 4.48
CA PRO A 217 -6.90 -21.52 5.79
C PRO A 217 -8.36 -21.36 6.21
N THR A 218 -9.02 -22.46 6.58
CA THR A 218 -10.41 -22.46 7.07
C THR A 218 -10.53 -21.41 8.16
N THR A 219 -11.01 -20.22 7.81
CA THR A 219 -11.29 -19.18 8.78
C THR A 219 -12.52 -19.65 9.52
N ASP A 220 -12.42 -19.79 10.83
CA ASP A 220 -13.56 -20.12 11.69
C ASP A 220 -14.75 -19.23 11.32
N VAL A 221 -15.83 -19.88 10.87
CA VAL A 221 -16.94 -19.27 10.13
C VAL A 221 -17.68 -18.19 10.95
N GLU A 222 -17.51 -18.20 12.26
CA GLU A 222 -18.26 -17.37 13.20
C GLU A 222 -17.93 -15.86 13.17
N SER A 223 -16.93 -15.41 12.41
CA SER A 223 -16.57 -13.98 12.36
C SER A 223 -16.10 -13.48 11.00
N ALA A 224 -16.58 -14.08 9.91
CA ALA A 224 -16.25 -13.61 8.57
C ALA A 224 -16.76 -12.17 8.37
N GLY A 225 -15.82 -11.23 8.23
CA GLY A 225 -16.12 -9.86 7.87
C GLY A 225 -16.73 -9.77 6.48
N ARG A 226 -17.49 -8.70 6.22
CA ARG A 226 -18.15 -8.44 4.92
C ARG A 226 -17.19 -8.52 3.71
N PHE A 227 -15.89 -8.29 3.92
CA PHE A 227 -14.88 -8.23 2.87
C PHE A 227 -13.97 -9.46 2.81
N ASP A 228 -14.16 -10.44 3.69
CA ASP A 228 -13.26 -11.59 3.82
C ASP A 228 -13.28 -12.47 2.56
N VAL A 229 -14.44 -12.56 1.91
CA VAL A 229 -14.63 -13.22 0.59
C VAL A 229 -13.83 -12.60 -0.56
N ARG A 230 -13.21 -11.43 -0.36
CA ARG A 230 -12.31 -10.81 -1.34
C ARG A 230 -10.86 -11.25 -1.16
N ALA A 231 -10.53 -11.86 -0.01
CA ALA A 231 -9.18 -12.30 0.33
C ALA A 231 -9.02 -13.82 0.27
N ASP A 232 -10.10 -14.58 0.06
CA ASP A 232 -10.05 -16.04 0.06
C ASP A 232 -9.55 -16.62 -1.28
N GLY A 233 -9.71 -15.89 -2.38
CA GLY A 233 -9.36 -16.31 -3.74
C GLY A 233 -10.40 -17.24 -4.38
N THR A 234 -11.47 -17.63 -3.68
CA THR A 234 -12.44 -18.64 -4.14
C THR A 234 -13.13 -18.21 -5.42
N LEU A 235 -13.65 -16.98 -5.43
CA LEU A 235 -14.34 -16.43 -6.59
C LEU A 235 -13.38 -16.15 -7.76
N VAL A 236 -12.15 -15.74 -7.48
CA VAL A 236 -11.14 -15.55 -8.54
C VAL A 236 -10.83 -16.90 -9.19
N LYS A 237 -10.60 -17.94 -8.38
CA LYS A 237 -10.34 -19.31 -8.84
C LYS A 237 -11.47 -19.86 -9.72
N SER A 238 -12.74 -19.57 -9.40
CA SER A 238 -13.87 -20.05 -10.21
C SER A 238 -14.08 -19.27 -11.52
N TRP A 239 -13.68 -18.00 -11.57
CA TRP A 239 -13.94 -17.11 -12.72
C TRP A 239 -12.78 -16.99 -13.70
N VAL A 240 -11.52 -17.16 -13.26
CA VAL A 240 -10.34 -17.08 -14.13
C VAL A 240 -10.45 -18.02 -15.36
N PRO A 241 -10.87 -19.30 -15.23
CA PRO A 241 -11.01 -20.17 -16.39
C PRO A 241 -12.10 -19.72 -17.37
N ARG A 242 -13.16 -19.09 -16.87
CA ARG A 242 -14.33 -18.62 -17.64
C ARG A 242 -13.99 -17.46 -18.57
N VAL A 243 -12.97 -16.68 -18.22
CA VAL A 243 -12.44 -15.59 -19.03
C VAL A 243 -11.23 -16.02 -19.88
N GLY A 244 -11.00 -17.35 -20.00
CA GLY A 244 -9.90 -17.91 -20.79
C GLY A 244 -8.50 -17.67 -20.21
N LEU A 245 -8.40 -17.31 -18.93
CA LEU A 245 -7.13 -17.08 -18.25
C LEU A 245 -6.64 -18.36 -17.53
N ARG A 246 -5.35 -18.42 -17.25
CA ARG A 246 -4.72 -19.55 -16.54
C ARG A 246 -4.44 -19.18 -15.08
N ILE A 247 -4.72 -20.12 -14.18
CA ILE A 247 -4.45 -19.97 -12.74
C ILE A 247 -3.03 -20.46 -12.45
N LEU A 248 -2.32 -19.71 -11.62
CA LEU A 248 -1.14 -20.16 -10.90
C LEU A 248 -1.54 -20.45 -9.44
N PRO A 249 -1.73 -21.72 -9.07
CA PRO A 249 -2.06 -22.07 -7.69
C PRO A 249 -0.88 -21.74 -6.76
N VAL A 250 -1.18 -21.07 -5.65
CA VAL A 250 -0.19 -20.73 -4.62
C VAL A 250 -0.56 -21.41 -3.31
N LYS A 251 0.38 -22.15 -2.73
CA LYS A 251 0.21 -22.73 -1.40
C LYS A 251 0.16 -21.62 -0.36
N GLY A 252 -0.93 -21.56 0.41
CA GLY A 252 -1.07 -20.64 1.52
C GLY A 252 -0.08 -20.95 2.63
N SER A 253 0.41 -19.91 3.32
CA SER A 253 1.18 -20.05 4.55
C SER A 253 0.24 -20.53 5.66
N SER A 254 0.30 -21.82 5.96
CA SER A 254 -0.39 -22.41 7.12
C SER A 254 0.18 -21.92 8.45
N ALA A 255 1.41 -21.40 8.45
CA ALA A 255 2.04 -20.90 9.66
C ALA A 255 1.26 -19.70 10.21
N PRO A 256 0.80 -19.75 11.49
CA PRO A 256 0.37 -18.53 12.16
C PRO A 256 1.53 -17.53 12.10
N PRO A 257 1.26 -16.21 11.94
CA PRO A 257 2.32 -15.22 12.03
C PRO A 257 2.91 -15.35 13.42
N THR A 258 4.05 -16.04 13.54
CA THR A 258 4.84 -16.14 14.76
C THR A 258 5.51 -14.78 14.93
N GLY A 259 4.67 -13.80 15.24
CA GLY A 259 5.08 -12.51 15.75
C GLY A 259 5.69 -12.72 17.11
N ARG A 260 6.94 -13.22 17.14
CA ARG A 260 7.93 -12.68 18.05
C ARG A 260 8.17 -11.23 17.65
N VAL A 261 7.14 -10.40 17.83
CA VAL A 261 7.40 -9.06 18.34
C VAL A 261 8.18 -9.35 19.60
N ALA A 262 9.44 -8.94 19.65
CA ALA A 262 10.17 -8.91 20.90
C ALA A 262 9.38 -7.98 21.83
N ALA A 263 8.37 -8.52 22.50
CA ALA A 263 7.92 -8.02 23.78
C ALA A 263 9.18 -8.12 24.63
N GLY A 264 9.91 -7.00 24.73
CA GLY A 264 10.97 -6.88 25.70
C GLY A 264 10.39 -7.33 27.04
N ASN A 265 11.04 -8.31 27.66
CA ASN A 265 10.75 -8.86 28.99
C ASN A 265 9.78 -7.99 29.82
N MET A 266 8.47 -8.17 29.63
CA MET A 266 7.55 -7.97 30.73
C MET A 266 7.60 -9.28 31.50
N VAL A 267 8.44 -9.25 32.53
CA VAL A 267 8.42 -10.25 33.60
C VAL A 267 6.95 -10.39 34.02
N PRO A 268 6.36 -11.59 34.02
CA PRO A 268 5.06 -11.77 34.63
C PRO A 268 5.21 -11.41 36.11
N GLU A 269 4.64 -10.27 36.51
CA GLU A 269 4.46 -9.97 37.92
C GLU A 269 3.65 -11.14 38.51
N LYS A 270 4.35 -11.89 39.36
CA LYS A 270 3.80 -12.97 40.16
C LYS A 270 2.57 -12.41 40.88
N PRO A 271 1.38 -13.04 40.78
CA PRO A 271 0.24 -12.62 41.56
C PRO A 271 0.61 -12.75 43.04
N LEU A 272 0.71 -11.61 43.73
CA LEU A 272 0.88 -11.57 45.17
C LEU A 272 -0.35 -12.20 45.79
N THR A 273 -0.16 -13.38 46.36
CA THR A 273 -1.04 -13.98 47.34
C THR A 273 -1.27 -13.00 48.49
N PRO A 274 -2.51 -12.76 48.93
CA PRO A 274 -2.76 -11.99 50.14
C PRO A 274 -2.33 -12.82 51.36
N GLU A 275 -1.22 -12.42 51.98
CA GLU A 275 -0.81 -12.90 53.30
C GLU A 275 -1.83 -12.46 54.37
N PRO A 276 -2.23 -13.35 55.30
CA PRO A 276 -3.16 -13.01 56.37
C PRO A 276 -2.50 -12.15 57.45
N ILE A 277 -3.18 -11.06 57.81
CA ILE A 277 -2.82 -10.15 58.89
C ILE A 277 -2.91 -10.90 60.23
N SER A 278 -1.80 -10.97 60.96
CA SER A 278 -1.78 -11.35 62.38
C SER A 278 -0.90 -10.41 63.20
N ALA A 279 -1.58 -9.62 64.02
CA ALA A 279 -1.24 -9.12 65.36
C ALA A 279 -0.03 -8.18 65.59
N PRO A 280 -0.11 -7.30 66.63
CA PRO A 280 0.72 -6.11 66.75
C PRO A 280 1.99 -6.35 67.58
N VAL A 281 3.10 -5.73 67.16
CA VAL A 281 4.33 -5.63 67.96
C VAL A 281 4.55 -4.18 68.40
N THR A 282 4.68 -4.05 69.70
CA THR A 282 4.90 -2.88 70.55
C THR A 282 6.10 -2.03 70.11
N VAL A 283 5.90 -0.72 69.98
CA VAL A 283 6.98 0.26 69.71
C VAL A 283 7.48 0.84 71.04
N PRO A 284 8.80 0.88 71.32
CA PRO A 284 9.32 1.65 72.44
C PRO A 284 9.46 3.14 72.07
N ARG A 285 8.85 3.94 72.92
CA ARG A 285 8.93 5.41 73.04
C ARG A 285 10.36 5.85 73.38
N VAL A 286 10.97 6.68 72.53
CA VAL A 286 12.13 7.52 72.89
C VAL A 286 11.84 8.97 72.53
N ARG A 287 12.46 9.84 73.32
CA ARG A 287 11.99 11.12 73.84
C ARG A 287 12.86 12.24 73.30
N GLY A 288 12.23 13.23 72.66
CA GLY A 288 12.49 14.68 72.81
C GLY A 288 13.74 15.31 72.19
N LYS A 289 13.50 16.38 71.41
CA LYS A 289 14.10 17.74 71.45
C LYS A 289 13.50 18.50 70.25
N LEU A 290 12.51 19.38 70.42
CA LEU A 290 12.53 20.75 70.97
C LEU A 290 13.51 21.65 70.19
N PHE A 291 12.99 22.45 69.25
CA PHE A 291 13.34 23.86 69.01
C PHE A 291 12.30 24.53 68.09
N ASP A 292 12.14 25.83 68.33
CA ASP A 292 10.94 26.67 68.20
C ASP A 292 10.51 27.15 66.80
N PRO A 293 9.26 27.67 66.69
CA PRO A 293 8.72 28.32 65.50
C PRO A 293 8.99 29.84 65.50
N ASN A 294 8.60 30.49 64.39
CA ASN A 294 8.29 31.91 64.22
C ASN A 294 9.36 32.77 63.52
N ALA A 295 9.10 33.12 62.26
CA ALA A 295 9.38 34.45 61.70
C ALA A 295 8.55 34.65 60.42
N SER A 296 7.95 35.84 60.37
CA SER A 296 6.90 36.36 59.51
C SER A 296 7.40 36.93 58.18
N ASP A 297 6.45 37.48 57.42
CA ASP A 297 6.58 38.51 56.37
C ASP A 297 6.99 38.03 54.97
N SER A 298 6.41 38.51 53.87
CA SER A 298 5.32 39.46 53.61
C SER A 298 5.08 39.47 52.09
N ASP A 299 3.89 39.94 51.70
CA ASP A 299 3.58 40.69 50.48
C ASP A 299 4.16 40.30 49.11
N ALA A 300 3.28 40.02 48.14
CA ALA A 300 3.02 40.97 47.05
C ALA A 300 1.94 40.45 46.08
N ALA A 301 1.19 41.42 45.56
CA ALA A 301 -0.05 41.31 44.83
C ALA A 301 0.06 40.86 43.35
N HIS A 302 -1.07 40.36 42.84
CA HIS A 302 -1.74 40.56 41.53
C HIS A 302 -1.03 41.38 40.41
N PRO A 303 -1.37 41.23 39.09
CA PRO A 303 -2.71 40.89 38.59
C PRO A 303 -2.85 40.03 37.32
N THR A 304 -4.08 39.56 37.19
CA THR A 304 -4.83 39.07 36.02
C THR A 304 -4.94 40.07 34.86
N SER A 305 -4.95 39.57 33.60
CA SER A 305 -5.85 39.95 32.47
C SER A 305 -5.27 39.48 31.10
N PRO A 306 -5.98 39.57 29.96
CA PRO A 306 -7.20 38.83 29.65
C PRO A 306 -7.18 38.17 28.25
N ARG A 307 -8.20 37.33 28.05
CA ARG A 307 -8.60 36.58 26.87
C ARG A 307 -8.94 37.52 25.70
N ARG A 308 -8.32 37.34 24.52
CA ARG A 308 -8.67 38.07 23.29
C ARG A 308 -9.36 37.14 22.28
N VAL A 309 -10.65 37.37 22.09
CA VAL A 309 -11.49 36.83 21.01
C VAL A 309 -11.32 37.75 19.81
N ILE A 310 -11.07 37.20 18.62
CA ILE A 310 -11.11 37.95 17.35
C ILE A 310 -12.04 37.18 16.40
N ALA A 311 -13.14 37.83 16.03
CA ALA A 311 -14.07 37.42 14.99
C ALA A 311 -13.53 37.80 13.59
N PRO A 312 -13.98 37.14 12.51
CA PRO A 312 -13.63 37.53 11.14
C PRO A 312 -14.67 38.49 10.54
N SER A 313 -14.20 39.55 9.88
CA SER A 313 -14.96 40.39 8.96
C SER A 313 -14.42 40.24 7.54
N SER A 314 -15.31 39.98 6.58
CA SER A 314 -15.14 40.24 5.13
C SER A 314 -15.66 41.67 4.82
N PRO A 315 -15.74 42.21 3.57
CA PRO A 315 -15.23 41.80 2.24
C PRO A 315 -14.60 42.99 1.42
N MET A 316 -14.35 42.76 0.10
CA MET A 316 -14.34 43.71 -1.05
C MET A 316 -13.05 44.46 -1.49
N ALA A 317 -12.69 44.20 -2.76
CA ALA A 317 -12.52 45.16 -3.88
C ALA A 317 -11.12 45.67 -4.35
N ILE A 318 -10.81 45.28 -5.61
CA ILE A 318 -10.37 46.07 -6.80
C ILE A 318 -9.14 47.02 -6.68
N LEU A 319 -8.07 46.80 -7.46
CA LEU A 319 -7.61 47.62 -8.61
C LEU A 319 -6.15 47.33 -9.08
N ALA A 320 -5.97 47.43 -10.40
CA ALA A 320 -4.80 47.94 -11.17
C ALA A 320 -3.45 47.17 -11.12
N ASN A 321 -2.93 46.65 -12.24
CA ASN A 321 -2.33 47.30 -13.43
C ASN A 321 -0.81 47.57 -13.29
N SER A 322 0.02 46.87 -14.09
CA SER A 322 1.37 47.25 -14.58
C SER A 322 1.90 46.06 -15.40
N LYS A 323 1.96 46.07 -16.73
CA LYS A 323 2.67 46.94 -17.68
C LYS A 323 4.20 46.93 -17.46
N ARG A 324 4.89 46.00 -18.14
CA ARG A 324 6.33 45.96 -18.53
C ARG A 324 6.47 44.71 -19.42
N GLY A 325 6.89 44.71 -20.69
CA GLY A 325 7.77 45.64 -21.41
C GLY A 325 9.17 45.04 -21.46
N GLY A 326 9.50 44.25 -22.50
CA GLY A 326 10.84 43.68 -22.74
C GLY A 326 10.83 42.71 -23.93
N LYS A 327 10.92 43.18 -25.18
CA LYS A 327 12.15 43.37 -25.99
C LYS A 327 12.90 42.05 -26.28
N ARG A 328 12.67 41.51 -27.49
CA ARG A 328 13.56 40.58 -28.22
C ARG A 328 14.85 41.33 -28.61
N PRO A 329 15.99 40.67 -28.92
CA PRO A 329 16.19 40.15 -30.29
C PRO A 329 17.12 38.92 -30.44
N GLY A 330 17.06 38.31 -31.63
CA GLY A 330 18.12 37.54 -32.28
C GLY A 330 18.08 36.01 -32.05
N SER A 331 18.56 35.13 -32.92
CA SER A 331 19.04 35.16 -34.31
C SER A 331 19.76 33.81 -34.52
N GLY A 332 19.53 33.12 -35.65
CA GLY A 332 20.29 31.92 -36.06
C GLY A 332 19.43 30.65 -35.98
N GLY A 333 18.96 30.02 -37.06
CA GLY A 333 19.36 30.10 -38.46
C GLY A 333 20.42 29.05 -38.78
N HIS A 334 20.05 27.76 -38.83
CA HIS A 334 20.79 26.71 -39.55
C HIS A 334 19.79 25.77 -40.21
N GLY A 335 19.79 25.78 -41.55
CA GLY A 335 19.02 24.88 -42.39
C GLY A 335 19.65 23.49 -42.41
N GLY A 336 18.82 22.48 -42.12
CA GLY A 336 19.11 21.07 -42.42
C GLY A 336 18.35 20.66 -43.68
N PRO A 337 18.92 19.78 -44.53
CA PRO A 337 18.33 19.38 -45.80
C PRO A 337 17.06 18.52 -45.62
N PRO A 338 16.15 18.52 -46.62
CA PRO A 338 14.87 17.81 -46.53
C PRO A 338 15.08 16.29 -46.54
N ARG A 339 14.63 15.62 -45.46
CA ARG A 339 14.49 14.16 -45.43
C ARG A 339 13.30 13.77 -46.29
N LYS A 340 13.56 12.90 -47.28
CA LYS A 340 12.55 12.26 -48.13
C LYS A 340 11.57 11.46 -47.23
N PRO A 341 10.25 11.52 -47.48
CA PRO A 341 9.32 10.65 -46.78
C PRO A 341 9.57 9.19 -47.20
N MET A 342 9.91 8.34 -46.23
CA MET A 342 9.85 6.89 -46.42
C MET A 342 8.38 6.49 -46.49
N ASN A 343 8.00 5.85 -47.59
CA ASN A 343 6.72 5.16 -47.73
C ASN A 343 6.67 4.02 -46.70
N VAL A 344 5.91 4.21 -45.62
CA VAL A 344 5.52 3.12 -44.74
C VAL A 344 4.39 2.38 -45.44
N VAL A 345 4.72 1.25 -46.07
CA VAL A 345 3.74 0.28 -46.53
C VAL A 345 3.06 -0.30 -45.30
N ALA A 346 1.83 0.12 -45.05
CA ALA A 346 0.96 -0.52 -44.07
C ALA A 346 0.64 -1.94 -44.56
N VAL A 347 1.41 -2.92 -44.07
CA VAL A 347 1.05 -4.34 -44.20
C VAL A 347 -0.13 -4.58 -43.27
N LYS A 348 -1.33 -4.43 -43.83
CA LYS A 348 -2.60 -4.83 -43.23
C LYS A 348 -2.65 -6.35 -43.28
N GLU A 349 -2.22 -7.00 -42.21
CA GLU A 349 -2.40 -8.45 -42.09
C GLU A 349 -3.90 -8.78 -42.07
N PRO A 350 -4.37 -9.71 -42.91
CA PRO A 350 -5.76 -10.11 -42.92
C PRO A 350 -6.03 -10.99 -41.68
N VAL A 351 -6.82 -10.45 -40.75
CA VAL A 351 -7.46 -11.23 -39.69
C VAL A 351 -8.30 -12.31 -40.37
N ARG A 352 -7.82 -13.56 -40.34
CA ARG A 352 -8.59 -14.72 -40.80
C ARG A 352 -9.69 -14.96 -39.78
N VAL A 353 -10.86 -14.38 -40.05
CA VAL A 353 -12.11 -14.77 -39.41
C VAL A 353 -12.43 -16.17 -39.91
N VAL A 354 -12.06 -17.19 -39.12
CA VAL A 354 -12.57 -18.55 -39.32
C VAL A 354 -14.04 -18.53 -38.92
N ARG A 355 -14.92 -18.24 -39.87
CA ARG A 355 -16.33 -18.59 -39.75
C ARG A 355 -16.40 -20.10 -39.78
N LEU A 356 -16.57 -20.72 -38.60
CA LEU A 356 -17.09 -22.07 -38.49
C LEU A 356 -18.49 -22.07 -39.12
N LEU A 357 -18.54 -22.39 -40.41
CA LEU A 357 -19.78 -22.78 -41.07
C LEU A 357 -20.18 -24.12 -40.46
N ALA A 358 -21.19 -24.07 -39.59
CA ALA A 358 -21.97 -25.24 -39.22
C ALA A 358 -22.73 -25.75 -40.46
N ARG A 359 -22.02 -26.47 -41.35
CA ARG A 359 -22.65 -27.29 -42.38
C ARG A 359 -22.95 -28.65 -41.78
N GLY A 360 -24.20 -28.82 -41.36
CA GLY A 360 -24.83 -30.13 -41.33
C GLY A 360 -25.08 -30.58 -42.77
N GLU A 361 -24.06 -31.16 -43.41
CA GLU A 361 -24.26 -31.98 -44.60
C GLU A 361 -24.64 -33.40 -44.13
N LYS A 362 -25.85 -33.81 -44.50
CA LYS A 362 -26.26 -35.22 -44.54
C LYS A 362 -25.58 -35.87 -45.76
N LEU A 363 -24.67 -36.79 -45.49
CA LEU A 363 -24.36 -37.96 -46.33
C LEU A 363 -25.26 -39.09 -45.79
N ASP A 364 -25.88 -40.03 -46.50
CA ASP A 364 -25.93 -40.54 -47.89
C ASP A 364 -27.13 -41.54 -47.90
N PRO A 365 -27.43 -42.31 -48.95
CA PRO A 365 -27.27 -42.13 -50.40
C PRO A 365 -28.60 -41.96 -51.15
#